data_AF-A0A839WKM8-F1
#
_entry.id   AF-A0A839WKM8-F1
#
_cell.length_a   1.000
_cell.length_b   1.000
_cell.length_c   1.000
_cell.angle_alpha   90.00
_cell.angle_beta   90.00
_cell.angle_gamma   90.00
#
_symmetry.space_group_name_H-M   'P 1'
#
loop_
_entity.id
_entity.type
_entity.pdbx_description
1 polymer ?
#
loop_
_entity_poly.entity_id
_entity_poly.type
_entity_poly.pdbx_seq_one_letter_code
_entity_poly.pdbx_strand_id
1 'polypeptide(L)'
;MMARDPGLQPERTRLAWSRTRFSLALFALLCFRGWCRDGNLFYGATTLICGVAAALILFDGHQRTGKQLISLSLCAAGLLLFLNAIRHLMA
;
A
#
# COMPACT_ATOMS: atom_id res chain seq x y z
N MET A 1 -14.63 12.76 -42.22
CA MET A 1 -15.19 12.27 -40.93
C MET A 1 -14.02 11.80 -40.08
N MET A 2 -13.60 12.58 -39.08
CA MET A 2 -12.53 12.19 -38.16
C MET A 2 -13.10 11.17 -37.18
N ALA A 3 -12.54 9.96 -37.17
CA ALA A 3 -12.85 8.95 -36.18
C ALA A 3 -12.58 9.53 -34.79
N ARG A 4 -13.65 9.78 -34.03
CA ARG A 4 -13.57 10.33 -32.67
C ARG A 4 -12.86 9.28 -31.82
N ASP A 5 -11.68 9.63 -31.32
CA ASP A 5 -10.83 8.74 -30.55
C ASP A 5 -11.65 8.14 -29.38
N PRO A 6 -11.96 6.84 -29.40
CA PRO A 6 -12.79 6.22 -28.37
C PRO A 6 -12.02 6.35 -27.06
N GLY A 7 -12.56 7.11 -26.10
CA GLY A 7 -11.79 7.62 -24.96
C GLY A 7 -10.81 6.59 -24.36
N LEU A 8 -9.51 6.76 -24.61
CA LEU A 8 -8.39 5.95 -24.08
C LEU A 8 -8.18 6.11 -22.55
N GLN A 9 -9.20 6.60 -21.85
CA GLN A 9 -9.19 6.86 -20.43
C GLN A 9 -9.06 5.60 -19.54
N PRO A 10 -9.59 4.41 -19.92
CA PRO A 10 -9.40 3.19 -19.14
C PRO A 10 -7.94 2.77 -19.07
N GLU A 11 -7.19 2.93 -20.17
CA GLU A 11 -5.79 2.54 -20.28
C GLU A 11 -4.90 3.47 -19.46
N ARG A 12 -5.13 4.80 -19.53
CA ARG A 12 -4.40 5.76 -18.69
C ARG A 12 -4.66 5.54 -17.20
N THR A 13 -5.89 5.16 -16.85
CA THR A 13 -6.25 4.84 -15.46
C THR A 13 -5.53 3.58 -14.98
N ARG A 14 -5.47 2.51 -15.79
CA ARG A 14 -4.73 1.29 -15.44
C ARG A 14 -3.23 1.54 -15.23
N LEU A 15 -2.64 2.41 -16.04
CA LEU A 15 -1.22 2.78 -15.95
C LEU A 15 -0.94 3.61 -14.69
N ALA A 16 -1.83 4.54 -14.33
CA ALA A 16 -1.79 5.26 -13.06
C ALA A 16 -1.90 4.30 -11.86
N TRP A 17 -2.83 3.35 -11.89
CA TRP A 17 -2.96 2.32 -10.83
C TRP A 17 -1.73 1.43 -10.70
N SER A 18 -1.03 1.13 -11.81
CA SER A 18 0.22 0.36 -11.74
C SER A 18 1.31 1.10 -10.97
N ARG A 19 1.39 2.43 -11.14
CA ARG A 19 2.36 3.25 -10.40
C ARG A 19 2.02 3.29 -8.90
N THR A 20 0.74 3.44 -8.54
CA THR A 20 0.30 3.42 -7.14
C THR A 20 0.60 2.08 -6.46
N ARG A 21 0.40 0.96 -7.17
CA ARG A 21 0.74 -0.39 -6.69
C ARG A 21 2.23 -0.54 -6.38
N PHE A 22 3.10 -0.04 -7.25
CA PHE A 22 4.54 -0.07 -7.02
C PHE A 22 4.97 0.77 -5.81
N SER A 23 4.41 1.97 -5.65
CA SER A 23 4.69 2.80 -4.48
C SER A 23 4.25 2.13 -3.18
N LEU A 24 3.09 1.46 -3.19
CA LEU A 24 2.60 0.72 -2.02
C LEU A 24 3.49 -0.49 -1.69
N ALA A 25 3.96 -1.22 -2.71
CA ALA A 25 4.91 -2.32 -2.54
C ALA A 25 6.26 -1.84 -1.97
N LEU A 26 6.77 -0.71 -2.46
CA LEU A 26 7.97 -0.07 -1.91
C LEU A 26 7.78 0.34 -0.45
N PHE A 27 6.62 0.90 -0.10
CA PHE A 27 6.29 1.25 1.27
C PHE A 27 6.30 0.03 2.21
N ALA A 28 5.69 -1.08 1.77
CA ALA A 28 5.73 -2.34 2.52
C ALA A 28 7.18 -2.84 2.71
N LEU A 29 8.02 -2.73 1.68
CA LEU A 29 9.43 -3.12 1.76
C LEU A 29 10.25 -2.22 2.70
N LEU A 30 9.95 -0.91 2.73
CA LEU A 30 10.56 0.03 3.67
C LEU A 30 10.20 -0.31 5.12
N CYS A 31 8.93 -0.64 5.40
CA CYS A 31 8.51 -1.13 6.71
C CYS A 31 9.22 -2.44 7.09
N PHE A 32 9.39 -3.36 6.14
CA PHE A 32 10.12 -4.62 6.37
C PHE A 32 11.57 -4.36 6.76
N ARG A 33 12.22 -3.42 6.08
CA ARG A 33 13.59 -3.02 6.39
C ARG A 33 13.69 -2.41 7.79
N GLY A 34 12.70 -1.62 8.22
CA GLY A 34 12.61 -1.10 9.59
C GLY A 34 12.49 -2.20 10.63
N TRP A 35 11.63 -3.20 10.38
CA TRP A 35 11.54 -4.40 11.24
C TRP A 35 12.88 -5.11 11.40
N CYS A 36 13.60 -5.36 10.30
CA CYS A 36 14.89 -6.03 10.35
C CYS A 36 15.95 -5.25 11.14
N ARG A 37 15.79 -3.92 11.28
CA ARG A 37 16.77 -3.09 12.00
C ARG A 37 16.46 -2.99 13.49
N ASP A 38 15.20 -2.76 13.85
CA ASP A 38 14.80 -2.49 15.24
C ASP A 38 14.21 -3.72 15.95
N GLY A 39 13.91 -4.81 15.23
CA GLY A 39 13.32 -6.03 15.78
C GLY A 39 11.94 -5.85 16.41
N ASN A 40 11.28 -4.73 16.15
CA ASN A 40 10.17 -4.23 16.95
C ASN A 40 8.83 -4.76 16.45
N LEU A 41 8.07 -5.50 17.29
CA LEU A 41 6.86 -6.26 16.90
C LEU A 41 5.76 -5.46 16.16
N PHE A 42 5.79 -4.13 16.24
CA PHE A 42 4.91 -3.22 15.51
C PHE A 42 5.28 -3.02 14.03
N TYR A 43 6.57 -2.95 13.68
CA TYR A 43 7.00 -2.71 12.29
C TYR A 43 6.65 -3.87 11.34
N GLY A 44 6.64 -5.09 11.86
CA GLY A 44 6.45 -6.34 11.11
C GLY A 44 4.99 -6.69 11.00
N ALA A 45 4.18 -6.37 12.02
CA ALA A 45 2.72 -6.37 11.86
C ALA A 45 2.30 -5.41 10.74
N THR A 46 2.83 -4.17 10.74
CA THR A 46 2.60 -3.20 9.66
C THR A 46 3.08 -3.71 8.31
N THR A 47 4.28 -4.30 8.26
CA THR A 47 4.83 -4.89 7.04
C THR A 47 3.97 -6.00 6.48
N LEU A 48 3.49 -6.91 7.33
CA LEU A 48 2.70 -8.06 6.91
C LEU A 48 1.34 -7.61 6.39
N ILE A 49 0.69 -6.64 7.06
CA ILE A 49 -0.58 -6.05 6.62
C ILE A 49 -0.41 -5.32 5.28
N CYS A 50 0.58 -4.43 5.16
CA CYS A 50 0.83 -3.69 3.91
C CYS A 50 1.35 -4.60 2.79
N GLY A 51 2.15 -5.60 3.10
CA GLY A 51 2.71 -6.56 2.15
C GLY A 51 1.64 -7.47 1.57
N VAL A 52 0.75 -8.01 2.41
CA VAL A 52 -0.41 -8.80 1.96
C VAL A 52 -1.35 -7.93 1.13
N ALA A 53 -1.65 -6.70 1.55
CA ALA A 53 -2.46 -5.79 0.76
C ALA A 53 -1.82 -5.48 -0.61
N ALA A 54 -0.52 -5.17 -0.65
CA ALA A 54 0.20 -4.91 -1.89
C ALA A 54 0.21 -6.14 -2.82
N ALA A 55 0.46 -7.34 -2.28
CA ALA A 55 0.41 -8.59 -3.04
C ALA A 55 -0.98 -8.84 -3.63
N LEU A 56 -2.03 -8.72 -2.81
CA LEU A 56 -3.42 -8.91 -3.28
C LEU A 56 -3.77 -7.95 -4.42
N ILE A 57 -3.30 -6.69 -4.39
CA ILE A 57 -3.60 -5.73 -5.46
C ILE A 57 -2.74 -5.96 -6.71
N LEU A 58 -1.53 -6.48 -6.55
CA LEU A 58 -0.66 -6.86 -7.68
C LEU A 58 -1.17 -8.10 -8.41
N PHE A 59 -1.66 -9.10 -7.67
CA PHE A 59 -2.18 -10.35 -8.22
C PHE A 59 -3.63 -10.23 -8.69
N ASP A 60 -4.47 -9.54 -7.93
CA ASP A 60 -5.89 -9.39 -8.22
C ASP A 60 -6.12 -8.05 -8.92
N GLY A 61 -6.26 -8.06 -10.25
CA GLY A 61 -6.55 -6.88 -11.07
C GLY A 61 -7.90 -6.20 -10.79
N HIS A 62 -8.54 -6.52 -9.67
CA HIS A 62 -9.87 -6.10 -9.26
C HIS A 62 -9.85 -4.66 -8.70
N GLN A 63 -9.88 -3.70 -9.61
CA GLN A 63 -9.85 -2.25 -9.33
C GLN A 63 -11.00 -1.73 -8.43
N ARG A 64 -12.03 -2.53 -8.14
CA ARG A 64 -13.15 -2.12 -7.29
C ARG A 64 -12.93 -2.41 -5.80
N THR A 65 -12.41 -3.59 -5.46
CA THR A 65 -12.19 -4.00 -4.05
C THR A 65 -10.88 -3.48 -3.48
N GLY A 66 -9.86 -3.28 -4.33
CA GLY A 66 -8.54 -2.83 -3.89
C GLY A 66 -8.53 -1.46 -3.20
N LYS A 67 -9.44 -0.54 -3.55
CA LYS A 67 -9.43 0.83 -2.98
C LYS A 67 -9.70 0.86 -1.47
N GLN A 68 -10.63 0.04 -1.01
CA GLN A 68 -10.98 -0.04 0.41
C GLN A 68 -9.89 -0.74 1.21
N LEU A 69 -9.31 -1.80 0.65
CA LEU A 69 -8.17 -2.51 1.25
C LEU A 69 -6.93 -1.63 1.40
N ILE A 70 -6.65 -0.77 0.42
CA ILE A 70 -5.54 0.21 0.52
C ILE A 70 -5.79 1.17 1.68
N SER A 71 -6.97 1.79 1.75
CA SER A 71 -7.29 2.75 2.81
C SER A 71 -7.22 2.10 4.20
N LEU A 72 -7.81 0.90 4.34
CA LEU A 72 -7.81 0.17 5.61
C LEU A 72 -6.39 -0.24 6.04
N SER A 73 -5.59 -0.76 5.10
CA SER A 73 -4.19 -1.14 5.36
C SER A 73 -3.35 0.08 5.74
N LEU A 74 -3.55 1.22 5.08
CA LEU A 74 -2.80 2.44 5.35
C LEU A 74 -3.18 3.04 6.72
N CYS A 75 -4.48 3.04 7.07
CA CYS A 75 -4.95 3.47 8.38
C CYS A 75 -4.42 2.56 9.50
N ALA A 76 -4.46 1.24 9.30
CA ALA A 76 -3.94 0.27 10.28
C ALA A 76 -2.42 0.42 10.47
N ALA A 77 -1.67 0.56 9.37
CA ALA A 77 -0.24 0.82 9.39
C ALA A 77 0.12 2.12 10.11
N GLY A 78 -0.59 3.21 9.79
CA GLY A 78 -0.41 4.51 10.43
C GLY A 78 -0.68 4.45 11.94
N LEU A 79 -1.75 3.77 12.34
CA LEU A 79 -2.12 3.62 13.75
C LEU A 79 -1.08 2.79 14.53
N LEU A 80 -0.59 1.69 13.96
CA LEU A 80 0.46 0.87 14.58
C LEU A 80 1.78 1.63 14.73
N LEU A 81 2.18 2.39 13.71
CA LEU A 81 3.40 3.22 13.78
C LEU A 81 3.26 4.37 14.77
N PHE A 82 2.07 4.99 14.85
CA PHE A 82 1.80 6.06 15.81
C PHE A 82 1.83 5.55 17.24
N LEU A 83 1.24 4.38 17.51
CA LEU A 83 1.33 3.73 18.82
C LEU A 83 2.76 3.39 19.20
N ASN A 84 3.57 2.90 18.24
CA ASN A 84 4.98 2.65 18.47
C ASN A 84 5.76 3.93 18.79
N ALA A 85 5.50 5.02 18.07
CA ALA A 85 6.11 6.32 18.33
C ALA A 85 5.74 6.88 19.71
N ILE A 86 4.47 6.76 20.13
CA ILE A 86 4.04 7.14 21.48
C ILE A 86 4.76 6.28 22.54
N ARG A 87 4.84 4.96 22.32
CA ARG A 87 5.58 4.07 23.23
C ARG A 87 7.04 4.47 23.39
N HIS A 88 7.69 4.87 22.30
CA HIS A 88 9.09 5.28 22.33
C HIS A 88 9.28 6.68 22.94
N LEU A 89 8.28 7.57 22.86
CA LEU A 89 8.32 8.88 23.51
C LEU A 89 8.10 8.80 25.03
N MET A 90 7.35 7.78 25.47
CA MET A 90 6.97 7.58 26.87
C MET A 90 7.94 6.67 27.64
N ALA A 91 8.87 6.01 26.95
CA ALA A 91 9.94 5.18 27.52
C ALA A 91 11.24 5.99 27.66
#